data_AF-A0A7S3G3B4-F1
#
_entry.id   AF-A0A7S3G3B4-F1
#
_cell.length_a   1.000
_cell.length_b   1.000
_cell.length_c   1.000
_cell.angle_alpha   90.00
_cell.angle_beta   90.00
_cell.angle_gamma   90.00
#
_symmetry.space_group_name_H-M   'P 1'
#
loop_
_entity.id
_entity.type
_entity.pdbx_description
1 polymer ?
#
loop_
_entity_poly.entity_id
_entity_poly.type
_entity_poly.pdbx_seq_one_letter_code
_entity_poly.pdbx_strand_id
1 'polypeptide(L)'
;PQSSGSVERALDAMARCQLPFFRSIDLSGSTLTPNALAALRAIVEKEKLLTSIRAVNADVQGADVHLIAAFEPVFATLEHLNIEGAQLGAEGQGRLLEFLRHASRLSSISLGGSG
;
A
#
# COMPACT_ATOMS: atom_id res chain seq x y z
N PRO A 1 15.17 -14.03 -5.69
CA PRO A 1 14.26 -14.00 -6.87
C PRO A 1 12.97 -14.84 -6.75
N GLN A 2 12.54 -15.30 -5.55
CA GLN A 2 11.29 -16.08 -5.37
C GLN A 2 10.14 -15.32 -4.65
N SER A 3 10.31 -14.03 -4.34
CA SER A 3 9.40 -13.30 -3.43
C SER A 3 8.13 -12.74 -4.12
N SER A 4 8.20 -12.39 -5.41
CA SER A 4 7.08 -11.69 -6.09
C SER A 4 5.81 -12.54 -6.17
N GLY A 5 5.94 -13.84 -6.44
CA GLY A 5 4.78 -14.73 -6.61
C GLY A 5 4.07 -15.14 -5.31
N SER A 6 4.67 -14.97 -4.13
CA SER A 6 4.02 -15.33 -2.86
C SER A 6 3.11 -14.23 -2.35
N VAL A 7 3.54 -12.96 -2.45
CA VAL A 7 2.75 -11.81 -1.99
C VAL A 7 1.53 -11.60 -2.87
N GLU A 8 1.70 -11.67 -4.19
CA GLU A 8 0.57 -11.54 -5.14
C GLU A 8 -0.51 -12.60 -4.88
N ARG A 9 -0.12 -13.87 -4.70
CA ARG A 9 -1.08 -14.95 -4.38
C ARG A 9 -1.78 -14.75 -3.04
N ALA A 10 -1.07 -14.23 -2.04
CA ALA A 10 -1.66 -13.94 -0.73
C ALA A 10 -2.70 -12.82 -0.84
N LEU A 11 -2.36 -11.73 -1.52
CA LEU A 11 -3.28 -10.60 -1.75
C LEU A 11 -4.49 -11.04 -2.58
N ASP A 12 -4.28 -11.82 -3.63
CA ASP A 12 -5.35 -12.37 -4.46
C ASP A 12 -6.27 -13.31 -3.66
N ALA A 13 -5.72 -14.14 -2.77
CA ALA A 13 -6.54 -14.93 -1.84
C ALA A 13 -7.31 -14.06 -0.85
N MET A 14 -6.67 -13.05 -0.28
CA MET A 14 -7.30 -12.09 0.65
C MET A 14 -8.43 -11.30 -0.02
N ALA A 15 -8.27 -10.90 -1.29
CA ALA A 15 -9.30 -10.19 -2.05
C ALA A 15 -10.59 -11.01 -2.20
N ARG A 16 -10.47 -12.35 -2.24
CA ARG A 16 -11.62 -13.27 -2.27
C ARG A 16 -12.26 -13.51 -0.90
N CYS A 17 -11.54 -13.27 0.19
CA CYS A 17 -12.04 -13.46 1.55
C CYS A 17 -12.74 -12.21 2.07
N GLN A 18 -13.63 -12.37 3.04
CA GLN A 18 -14.13 -11.26 3.85
C GLN A 18 -13.24 -11.14 5.08
N LEU A 19 -12.67 -9.96 5.30
CA LEU A 19 -11.72 -9.72 6.36
C LEU A 19 -12.26 -8.62 7.29
N PRO A 20 -13.34 -8.91 8.07
CA PRO A 20 -14.09 -7.90 8.82
C PRO A 20 -13.28 -7.20 9.93
N PHE A 21 -12.06 -7.68 10.20
CA PHE A 21 -11.14 -7.11 11.19
C PHE A 21 -9.80 -6.69 10.56
N PHE A 22 -9.74 -6.54 9.24
CA PHE A 22 -8.51 -6.15 8.54
C PHE A 22 -8.16 -4.69 8.82
N ARG A 23 -7.23 -4.50 9.76
CA ARG A 23 -6.81 -3.17 10.23
C ARG A 23 -5.41 -2.79 9.80
N SER A 24 -4.55 -3.78 9.57
CA SER A 24 -3.14 -3.55 9.30
C SER A 24 -2.67 -4.47 8.20
N ILE A 25 -1.82 -3.94 7.33
CA ILE A 25 -1.05 -4.72 6.35
C ILE A 25 0.43 -4.35 6.42
N ASP A 26 1.28 -5.37 6.41
CA ASP A 26 2.73 -5.22 6.30
C ASP A 26 3.20 -5.90 5.01
N LEU A 27 3.72 -5.08 4.10
CA LEU A 27 4.28 -5.43 2.80
C LEU A 27 5.78 -5.12 2.75
N SER A 28 6.43 -4.97 3.90
CA SER A 28 7.85 -4.61 3.96
C SER A 28 8.73 -5.66 3.28
N GLY A 29 9.72 -5.22 2.51
CA GLY A 29 10.63 -6.07 1.74
C GLY A 29 9.96 -6.90 0.66
N SER A 30 8.71 -6.59 0.30
CA SER A 30 7.96 -7.29 -0.73
C SER A 30 8.19 -6.66 -2.10
N THR A 31 8.16 -7.50 -3.13
CA THR A 31 8.02 -7.04 -4.52
C THR A 31 6.54 -6.92 -4.83
N LEU A 32 6.10 -5.71 -5.19
CA LEU A 32 4.72 -5.37 -5.48
C LEU A 32 4.57 -5.17 -6.99
N THR A 33 4.11 -6.22 -7.65
CA THR A 33 3.76 -6.21 -9.07
C THR A 33 2.47 -5.40 -9.31
N PRO A 34 2.17 -5.03 -10.57
CA PRO A 34 0.89 -4.40 -10.91
C PRO A 34 -0.32 -5.21 -10.44
N ASN A 35 -0.25 -6.54 -10.57
CA ASN A 35 -1.30 -7.45 -10.12
C ASN A 35 -1.44 -7.46 -8.59
N ALA A 36 -0.32 -7.49 -7.86
CA ALA A 36 -0.34 -7.42 -6.40
C ALA A 36 -1.01 -6.11 -5.92
N LEU A 37 -0.70 -4.98 -6.56
CA LEU A 37 -1.31 -3.69 -6.22
C LEU A 37 -2.80 -3.62 -6.61
N ALA A 38 -3.21 -4.26 -7.71
CA ALA A 38 -4.62 -4.39 -8.06
C ALA A 38 -5.40 -5.24 -7.05
N ALA A 39 -4.84 -6.37 -6.63
CA ALA A 39 -5.44 -7.22 -5.59
C ALA A 39 -5.53 -6.48 -4.25
N LEU A 40 -4.47 -5.76 -3.88
CA LEU A 40 -4.45 -4.92 -2.68
C LEU A 40 -5.53 -3.85 -2.70
N ARG A 41 -5.70 -3.16 -3.84
CA ARG A 41 -6.77 -2.19 -4.03
C ARG A 41 -8.15 -2.82 -3.81
N ALA A 42 -8.39 -4.00 -4.39
CA ALA A 42 -9.65 -4.71 -4.20
C ALA A 42 -9.93 -5.06 -2.73
N ILE A 43 -8.90 -5.44 -1.97
CA ILE A 43 -9.02 -5.69 -0.52
C ILE A 43 -9.45 -4.41 0.20
N VAL A 44 -8.78 -3.28 -0.05
CA VAL A 44 -9.07 -2.04 0.69
C VAL A 44 -10.37 -1.35 0.26
N GLU A 45 -10.81 -1.51 -0.99
CA GLU A 45 -12.12 -1.03 -1.44
C GLU A 45 -13.26 -1.76 -0.72
N LYS A 46 -13.07 -3.06 -0.48
CA LYS A 46 -14.00 -3.91 0.26
C LYS A 46 -13.93 -3.67 1.77
N GLU A 47 -12.72 -3.62 2.30
CA GLU A 47 -12.44 -3.58 3.74
C GLU A 47 -12.03 -2.16 4.16
N LYS A 48 -13.01 -1.32 4.46
CA LYS A 48 -12.84 0.10 4.81
C LYS A 48 -12.38 0.35 6.26
N LEU A 49 -11.77 -0.66 6.89
CA LEU A 49 -11.31 -0.61 8.29
C LEU A 49 -9.79 -0.57 8.41
N LEU A 50 -9.07 -0.48 7.28
CA LEU A 50 -7.63 -0.38 7.29
C LEU A 50 -7.20 0.95 7.90
N THR A 51 -6.36 0.86 8.92
CA THR A 51 -5.85 1.98 9.72
C THR A 51 -4.32 2.05 9.69
N SER A 52 -3.65 0.95 9.34
CA SER A 52 -2.19 0.89 9.28
C SER A 52 -1.69 0.22 8.00
N ILE A 53 -0.74 0.88 7.34
CA ILE A 53 -0.01 0.36 6.20
C ILE A 53 1.48 0.48 6.47
N ARG A 54 2.20 -0.63 6.27
CA ARG A 54 3.65 -0.66 6.20
C ARG A 54 4.10 -1.29 4.89
N ALA A 55 5.00 -0.63 4.18
CA ALA A 55 5.61 -1.11 2.94
C ALA A 55 7.07 -0.67 2.88
N VAL A 56 7.82 -0.95 3.96
CA VAL A 56 9.21 -0.51 4.09
C VAL A 56 10.09 -1.30 3.12
N ASN A 57 10.95 -0.63 2.35
CA ASN A 57 11.79 -1.23 1.31
C ASN A 57 10.98 -2.07 0.31
N ALA A 58 9.72 -1.71 0.06
CA ALA A 58 8.92 -2.37 -0.95
C ALA A 58 9.39 -1.97 -2.36
N ASP A 59 9.62 -2.97 -3.21
CA ASP A 59 9.98 -2.81 -4.61
C ASP A 59 8.71 -2.76 -5.45
N VAL A 60 8.32 -1.57 -5.91
CA VAL A 60 7.11 -1.35 -6.71
C VAL A 60 7.48 -1.48 -8.18
N GLN A 61 6.99 -2.53 -8.82
CA GLN A 61 7.30 -2.82 -10.21
C GLN A 61 6.19 -2.32 -11.15
N GLY A 62 6.60 -1.66 -12.23
CA GLY A 62 5.71 -1.17 -13.28
C GLY A 62 5.78 0.35 -13.42
N ALA A 63 5.99 0.84 -14.63
CA ALA A 63 6.25 2.26 -14.92
C ALA A 63 5.11 3.20 -14.51
N ASP A 64 3.86 2.71 -14.56
CA ASP A 64 2.65 3.52 -14.32
C ASP A 64 1.93 3.18 -12.99
N VAL A 65 2.51 2.26 -12.20
CA VAL A 65 1.84 1.71 -11.01
C VAL A 65 2.44 2.29 -9.74
N HIS A 66 1.58 2.88 -8.92
CA HIS A 66 1.99 3.60 -7.72
C HIS A 66 1.37 2.96 -6.49
N LEU A 67 2.19 2.53 -5.54
CA LEU A 67 1.77 1.96 -4.25
C LEU A 67 0.66 2.78 -3.58
N ILE A 68 0.80 4.10 -3.60
CA ILE A 68 -0.13 5.03 -2.97
C ILE A 68 -1.54 4.92 -3.55
N ALA A 69 -1.67 4.71 -4.87
CA ALA A 69 -2.98 4.59 -5.52
C ALA A 69 -3.72 3.30 -5.13
N ALA A 70 -3.01 2.26 -4.70
CA ALA A 70 -3.66 1.06 -4.19
C ALA A 70 -4.37 1.30 -2.84
N PHE A 71 -4.00 2.35 -2.11
CA PHE A 71 -4.54 2.65 -0.78
C PHE A 71 -5.52 3.84 -0.75
N GLU A 72 -5.74 4.49 -1.89
CA GLU A 72 -6.68 5.62 -2.05
C GLU A 72 -8.04 5.42 -1.37
N PRO A 73 -8.68 4.23 -1.46
CA PRO A 73 -9.99 3.99 -0.86
C PRO A 73 -10.05 4.12 0.67
N VAL A 74 -8.90 4.00 1.35
CA VAL A 74 -8.80 4.01 2.82
C VAL A 74 -8.05 5.24 3.36
N PHE A 75 -7.82 6.25 2.51
CA PHE A 75 -7.12 7.47 2.92
C PHE A 75 -7.76 8.16 4.13
N ALA A 76 -9.08 8.25 4.14
CA ALA A 76 -9.82 8.89 5.22
C ALA A 76 -9.83 8.08 6.53
N THR A 77 -9.46 6.80 6.50
CA THR A 77 -9.43 5.91 7.69
C THR A 77 -8.02 5.63 8.20
N LEU A 78 -7.00 5.93 7.40
CA LEU A 78 -5.62 5.59 7.72
C LEU A 78 -5.08 6.46 8.87
N GLU A 79 -4.52 5.80 9.87
CA GLU A 79 -3.93 6.42 11.06
C GLU A 79 -2.39 6.33 11.04
N HIS A 80 -1.84 5.31 10.39
CA HIS A 80 -0.41 5.04 10.31
C HIS A 80 0.02 4.65 8.89
N LEU A 81 1.01 5.38 8.35
CA LEU A 81 1.65 5.05 7.07
C LEU A 81 3.17 4.98 7.24
N ASN A 82 3.77 3.87 6.87
CA ASN A 82 5.22 3.74 6.77
C ASN A 82 5.63 3.18 5.40
N ILE A 83 6.30 3.99 4.60
CA ILE A 83 6.77 3.67 3.25
C ILE A 83 8.26 4.03 3.10
N GLU A 84 9.01 3.95 4.20
CA GLU A 84 10.45 4.16 4.18
C GLU A 84 11.14 3.18 3.20
N GLY A 85 12.03 3.67 2.35
CA GLY A 85 12.72 2.89 1.31
C GLY A 85 11.81 2.39 0.17
N ALA A 86 10.53 2.76 0.13
CA ALA A 86 9.65 2.40 -0.97
C ALA A 86 9.99 3.21 -2.23
N GLN A 87 10.15 2.54 -3.38
CA GLN A 87 10.46 3.18 -4.65
C GLN A 87 9.18 3.72 -5.32
N LEU A 88 8.79 4.95 -4.99
CA LEU A 88 7.51 5.54 -5.45
C LEU A 88 7.57 6.21 -6.84
N GLY A 89 8.75 6.52 -7.37
CA GLY A 89 8.87 7.35 -8.59
C GLY A 89 8.31 8.78 -8.41
N ALA A 90 8.50 9.65 -9.41
CA ALA A 90 8.08 11.06 -9.31
C ALA A 90 6.55 11.22 -9.24
N GLU A 91 5.80 10.44 -10.00
CA GLU A 91 4.33 10.45 -9.95
C GLU A 91 3.78 9.89 -8.63
N GLY A 92 4.39 8.83 -8.08
CA GLY A 92 3.98 8.28 -6.79
C GLY A 92 4.25 9.25 -5.64
N GLN A 93 5.30 10.08 -5.73
CA GLN A 93 5.51 11.22 -4.82
C GLN A 93 4.41 12.27 -4.95
N GLY A 94 3.98 12.61 -6.18
CA GLY A 94 2.85 13.52 -6.41
C GLY A 94 1.54 12.98 -5.81
N ARG A 95 1.24 11.69 -6.02
CA ARG A 95 0.07 11.03 -5.42
C ARG A 95 0.17 10.94 -3.90
N LEU A 96 1.36 10.78 -3.35
CA LEU A 96 1.57 10.85 -1.90
C LEU A 96 1.22 12.22 -1.34
N LEU A 97 1.59 13.31 -2.03
CA LEU A 97 1.19 14.65 -1.60
C LEU A 97 -0.32 14.85 -1.64
N GLU A 98 -0.99 14.33 -2.67
CA GLU A 98 -2.46 14.35 -2.75
C GLU A 98 -3.10 13.52 -1.64
N PHE A 99 -2.58 12.31 -1.39
CA PHE A 99 -2.99 11.46 -0.26
C PHE A 99 -2.98 12.23 1.05
N LEU A 100 -1.89 12.93 1.36
CA LEU A 100 -1.72 13.64 2.63
C LEU A 100 -2.73 14.77 2.82
N ARG A 101 -3.30 15.32 1.75
CA ARG A 101 -4.38 16.32 1.85
C ARG A 101 -5.70 15.71 2.30
N HIS A 102 -5.92 14.43 2.04
CA HIS A 102 -7.16 13.70 2.35
C HIS A 102 -7.05 12.79 3.58
N ALA A 103 -5.82 12.55 4.07
CA ALA A 103 -5.53 11.68 5.20
C ALA A 103 -5.84 12.36 6.56
N SER A 104 -7.11 12.67 6.81
CA SER A 104 -7.56 13.46 7.97
C SER A 104 -7.36 12.79 9.33
N ARG A 105 -7.14 11.47 9.35
CA ARG A 105 -6.90 10.67 10.57
C ARG A 105 -5.44 10.28 10.77
N LEU A 106 -4.56 10.65 9.84
CA LEU A 106 -3.16 10.25 9.88
C LEU A 106 -2.47 10.88 11.09
N SER A 107 -2.03 10.04 12.02
CA SER A 107 -1.34 10.47 13.25
C SER A 107 0.16 10.22 13.19
N SER A 108 0.60 9.28 12.34
CA SER A 108 1.99 8.94 12.15
C SER A 108 2.29 8.68 10.68
N ILE A 109 3.37 9.30 10.19
CA ILE A 109 3.91 9.04 8.87
C ILE A 109 5.42 8.88 8.93
N SER A 110 5.91 7.84 8.26
CA SER A 110 7.35 7.61 8.04
C SER A 110 7.59 7.61 6.54
N LEU A 111 8.19 8.71 6.08
CA LEU A 111 8.68 8.88 4.72
C LEU A 111 10.20 8.92 4.80
N GLY A 112 10.86 7.98 4.13
CA GLY A 112 12.31 8.00 4.01
C GLY A 112 12.67 7.34 2.69
N GLY A 113 13.63 7.89 1.98
CA GLY A 113 14.37 7.17 0.96
C GLY A 113 15.82 7.36 1.34
N SER A 114 16.59 6.28 1.43
CA SER A 114 18.02 6.41 1.21
C SER A 114 18.19 7.08 -0.15
N GLY A 115 18.85 8.24 -0.17
CA GLY A 115 19.13 9.00 -1.38
C GLY A 115 19.90 8.23 -2.44
#